data_AF-A0A380LT16-F1
#
_entry.id   AF-A0A380LT16-F1
#
_cell.length_a   1.000
_cell.length_b   1.000
_cell.length_c   1.000
_cell.angle_alpha   90.00
_cell.angle_beta   90.00
_cell.angle_gamma   90.00
#
_symmetry.space_group_name_H-M   'P 1'
#
loop_
_entity.id
_entity.type
_entity.pdbx_description
1 polymer ?
#
loop_
_entity_poly.entity_id
_entity_poly.type
_entity_poly.pdbx_seq_one_letter_code
_entity_poly.pdbx_strand_id
1 'polypeptide(L)'
;MLIQDSFIKRKEDDILTMNPYNLCLKEVFSNKQHFADLFSSVYFKKRLLLNPDKLSLYDKETHHDLGFRKENDLLMFYDDKFFLHPEFQRKKDPYMPVRILNYKYAGIHQQIKTNTKLHLLYPVYSLTLYMGESKWEHRKTLYECIHKSDWNKDETLIMR
;
A
#
# COMPACT_ATOMS: atom_id res chain seq x y z
N MET A 1 6.05 14.36 27.19
CA MET A 1 5.33 15.51 26.62
C MET A 1 6.32 16.25 25.72
N LEU A 2 6.38 15.93 24.41
CA LEU A 2 7.22 16.60 23.39
C LEU A 2 6.93 16.00 21.98
N ILE A 3 5.66 15.90 21.57
CA ILE A 3 5.28 15.50 20.19
C ILE A 3 4.45 16.58 19.49
N GLN A 4 3.89 17.56 20.24
CA GLN A 4 3.04 18.59 19.65
C GLN A 4 3.81 19.67 18.86
N ASP A 5 5.07 19.94 19.20
CA ASP A 5 5.74 21.15 18.70
C ASP A 5 6.38 20.99 17.32
N SER A 6 6.60 19.76 16.82
CA SER A 6 7.15 19.54 15.47
C SER A 6 6.10 19.58 14.36
N PHE A 7 4.81 19.63 14.70
CA PHE A 7 3.71 19.63 13.72
C PHE A 7 3.21 21.03 13.35
N ILE A 8 3.53 22.05 14.16
CA ILE A 8 3.02 23.42 14.00
C ILE A 8 4.02 24.25 13.19
N LYS A 9 4.25 23.89 11.94
CA LYS A 9 4.91 24.76 10.94
C LYS A 9 4.62 24.32 9.50
N ARG A 10 3.37 23.96 9.20
CA ARG A 10 2.92 23.75 7.81
C ARG A 10 2.01 24.90 7.39
N LYS A 11 2.24 25.42 6.18
CA LYS A 11 1.51 26.54 5.59
C LYS A 11 0.01 26.23 5.56
N GLU A 12 -0.80 27.24 5.88
CA GLU A 12 -2.27 27.13 5.95
C GLU A 12 -2.92 26.58 4.67
N ASP A 13 -2.26 26.70 3.51
CA ASP A 13 -2.77 26.19 2.23
C ASP A 13 -2.71 24.65 2.08
N ASP A 14 -1.86 23.94 2.84
CA ASP A 14 -1.75 22.46 2.80
C ASP A 14 -2.85 21.75 3.61
N ILE A 15 -3.52 22.49 4.50
CA ILE A 15 -4.49 21.93 5.46
C ILE A 15 -5.82 21.58 4.76
N LEU A 16 -6.15 22.28 3.66
CA LEU A 16 -7.42 22.12 2.95
C LEU A 16 -7.44 20.94 1.95
N THR A 17 -6.30 20.33 1.63
CA THR A 17 -6.20 19.20 0.68
C THR A 17 -5.94 17.86 1.37
N MET A 18 -5.72 17.85 2.69
CA MET A 18 -5.32 16.67 3.44
C MET A 18 -6.53 15.81 3.84
N ASN A 19 -6.62 14.60 3.28
CA ASN A 19 -7.71 13.68 3.58
C ASN A 19 -7.65 13.21 5.05
N PRO A 20 -8.63 13.56 5.92
CA PRO A 20 -8.58 13.27 7.36
C PRO A 20 -8.57 11.77 7.67
N TYR A 21 -9.13 10.93 6.79
CA TYR A 21 -9.06 9.48 6.93
C TYR A 21 -7.66 8.93 6.67
N ASN A 22 -6.92 9.54 5.76
CA ASN A 22 -5.53 9.17 5.51
C ASN A 22 -4.68 9.49 6.76
N LEU A 23 -4.87 10.67 7.34
CA LEU A 23 -4.24 11.05 8.61
C LEU A 23 -4.55 10.07 9.74
N CYS A 24 -5.84 9.77 9.98
CA CYS A 24 -6.27 8.86 11.03
C CYS A 24 -5.68 7.44 10.85
N LEU A 25 -5.77 6.88 9.64
CA LEU A 25 -5.23 5.55 9.37
C LEU A 25 -3.70 5.51 9.53
N LYS A 26 -3.00 6.57 9.10
CA LYS A 26 -1.57 6.66 9.35
C LYS A 26 -1.24 6.73 10.81
N GLU A 27 -1.99 7.48 11.61
CA GLU A 27 -1.77 7.57 13.04
C GLU A 27 -1.96 6.20 13.70
N VAL A 28 -3.07 5.53 13.40
CA VAL A 28 -3.36 4.17 13.90
C VAL A 28 -2.26 3.18 13.52
N PHE A 29 -1.81 3.20 12.26
CA PHE A 29 -0.82 2.27 11.73
C PHE A 29 0.64 2.73 11.88
N SER A 30 0.89 3.90 12.45
CA SER A 30 2.22 4.27 12.95
C SER A 30 2.58 3.47 14.19
N ASN A 31 1.59 2.93 14.90
CA ASN A 31 1.81 1.92 15.93
C ASN A 31 2.20 0.58 15.28
N LYS A 32 3.44 0.14 15.54
CA LYS A 32 4.01 -1.10 14.99
C LYS A 32 3.22 -2.35 15.38
N GLN A 33 2.58 -2.38 16.54
CA GLN A 33 1.74 -3.51 16.97
C GLN A 33 0.52 -3.65 16.06
N HIS A 34 -0.24 -2.56 15.86
CA HIS A 34 -1.40 -2.57 14.95
C HIS A 34 -1.01 -2.94 13.52
N PHE A 35 0.14 -2.44 13.06
CA PHE A 35 0.67 -2.75 11.75
C PHE A 35 1.03 -4.25 11.61
N ALA A 36 1.74 -4.79 12.60
CA ALA A 36 2.11 -6.20 12.65
C ALA A 36 0.88 -7.10 12.67
N ASP A 37 -0.14 -6.79 13.47
CA ASP A 37 -1.37 -7.57 13.60
C ASP A 37 -2.18 -7.59 12.30
N LEU A 38 -2.27 -6.45 11.62
CA LEU A 38 -2.95 -6.34 10.32
C LEU A 38 -2.32 -7.28 9.28
N PHE A 39 -1.02 -7.18 9.07
CA PHE A 39 -0.33 -7.97 8.06
C PHE A 39 -0.24 -9.46 8.44
N SER A 40 -0.02 -9.77 9.72
CA SER A 40 -0.07 -11.16 10.23
C SER A 40 -1.42 -11.81 9.94
N SER A 41 -2.51 -11.06 10.14
CA SER A 41 -3.87 -11.57 9.91
C SER A 41 -4.21 -11.70 8.43
N VAL A 42 -3.96 -10.65 7.64
CA VAL A 42 -4.42 -10.59 6.25
C VAL A 42 -3.52 -11.36 5.30
N TYR A 43 -2.21 -11.15 5.36
CA TYR A 43 -1.26 -11.72 4.42
C TYR A 43 -0.79 -13.11 4.84
N PHE A 44 -0.51 -13.28 6.14
CA PHE A 44 0.09 -14.51 6.65
C PHE A 44 -0.92 -15.47 7.30
N LYS A 45 -2.20 -15.09 7.35
CA LYS A 45 -3.28 -15.91 7.92
C LYS A 45 -2.95 -16.44 9.32
N LYS A 46 -2.26 -15.62 10.12
CA LYS A 46 -1.75 -15.94 11.47
C LYS A 46 -0.74 -17.09 11.54
N ARG A 47 -0.26 -17.62 10.42
CA ARG A 47 0.81 -18.64 10.37
C ARG A 47 2.19 -18.06 10.66
N LEU A 48 2.37 -16.79 10.29
CA LEU A 48 3.49 -15.97 10.70
C LEU A 48 2.94 -14.79 11.47
N LEU A 49 3.36 -14.65 12.73
CA LEU A 49 3.09 -13.49 13.56
C LEU A 49 4.32 -12.60 13.50
N LEU A 50 4.15 -11.40 12.93
CA LEU A 50 5.23 -10.41 12.84
C LEU A 50 5.52 -9.87 14.24
N ASN A 51 6.81 -9.80 14.60
CA ASN A 51 7.22 -9.09 15.81
C ASN A 51 7.28 -7.57 15.50
N PRO A 52 6.52 -6.72 16.22
CA PRO A 52 6.56 -5.27 16.04
C PRO A 52 7.95 -4.65 16.17
N ASP A 53 8.80 -5.18 17.05
CA ASP A 53 10.14 -4.64 17.30
C ASP A 53 11.06 -4.78 16.09
N LYS A 54 10.74 -5.71 15.20
CA LYS A 54 11.48 -5.97 13.95
C LYS A 54 11.03 -5.11 12.77
N LEU A 55 10.02 -4.26 12.95
CA LEU A 55 9.57 -3.32 11.94
C LEU A 55 10.38 -2.02 12.03
N SER A 56 10.92 -1.58 10.91
CA SER A 56 11.52 -0.25 10.74
C SER A 56 10.72 0.55 9.73
N LEU A 57 10.49 1.83 10.00
CA LEU A 57 9.90 2.73 9.02
C LEU A 57 10.94 2.95 7.93
N TYR A 58 10.57 2.71 6.67
CA TYR A 58 11.44 2.91 5.54
C TYR A 58 11.35 4.36 5.08
N ASP A 59 12.46 5.08 5.18
CA ASP A 59 12.57 6.45 4.71
C ASP A 59 12.63 6.50 3.18
N LYS A 60 11.60 7.08 2.57
CA LYS A 60 11.47 7.21 1.11
C LYS A 60 12.22 8.42 0.56
N GLU A 61 12.65 9.38 1.38
CA GLU A 61 13.37 10.56 0.89
C GLU A 61 14.81 10.23 0.53
N THR A 62 15.42 9.31 1.27
CA THR A 62 16.78 8.82 1.02
C THR A 62 16.85 7.71 -0.03
N HIS A 63 15.71 7.11 -0.39
CA HIS A 63 15.62 5.99 -1.31
C HIS A 63 14.81 6.38 -2.55
N HIS A 64 15.52 6.68 -3.64
CA HIS A 64 15.02 6.95 -4.99
C HIS A 64 13.68 6.25 -5.30
N ASP A 65 12.71 7.05 -5.77
CA ASP A 65 11.29 6.72 -6.02
C ASP A 65 11.03 5.24 -6.35
N LEU A 66 10.52 4.49 -5.37
CA LEU A 66 9.88 3.19 -5.56
C LEU A 66 8.52 3.32 -6.30
N GLY A 67 8.26 4.43 -7.00
CA GLY A 67 6.98 4.72 -7.68
C GLY A 67 5.78 4.93 -6.76
N PHE A 68 5.97 4.93 -5.43
CA PHE A 68 4.96 5.33 -4.46
C PHE A 68 4.80 6.86 -4.52
N ARG A 69 3.58 7.38 -4.35
CA ARG A 69 3.40 8.82 -4.30
C ARG A 69 4.18 9.35 -3.08
N LYS A 70 5.13 10.27 -3.33
CA LYS A 70 6.07 10.83 -2.33
C LYS A 70 5.39 11.26 -1.05
N GLU A 71 4.22 11.84 -1.19
CA GLU A 71 3.37 12.17 -0.07
C GLU A 71 2.43 10.99 0.16
N ASN A 72 2.75 10.13 1.13
CA ASN A 72 1.80 9.69 2.17
C ASN A 72 1.88 8.22 2.59
N ASP A 73 2.37 7.28 1.78
CA ASP A 73 2.14 5.87 2.13
C ASP A 73 3.13 5.36 3.19
N LEU A 74 2.61 4.69 4.23
CA LEU A 74 3.46 4.02 5.21
C LEU A 74 4.16 2.84 4.52
N LEU A 75 5.47 2.73 4.69
CA LEU A 75 6.27 1.61 4.20
C LEU A 75 7.14 1.13 5.34
N MET A 76 6.96 -0.12 5.76
CA MET A 76 7.78 -0.72 6.81
C MET A 76 8.64 -1.83 6.23
N PHE A 77 9.87 -1.92 6.69
CA PHE A 77 10.78 -3.01 6.38
C PHE A 77 10.86 -3.94 7.58
N TYR A 78 10.75 -5.25 7.33
CA TYR A 78 10.72 -6.26 8.38
C TYR A 78 11.98 -7.11 8.35
N ASP A 79 12.80 -7.01 9.39
CA ASP A 79 13.88 -7.96 9.72
C ASP A 79 14.80 -8.31 8.55
N ASP A 80 15.13 -7.34 7.69
CA ASP A 80 15.91 -7.54 6.46
C ASP A 80 15.37 -8.63 5.53
N LYS A 81 14.04 -8.80 5.49
CA LYS A 81 13.38 -9.88 4.73
C LYS A 81 12.40 -9.39 3.69
N PHE A 82 11.55 -8.42 4.02
CA PHE A 82 10.51 -7.95 3.10
C PHE A 82 9.93 -6.60 3.50
N PHE A 83 9.31 -5.94 2.52
CA PHE A 83 8.60 -4.68 2.71
C PHE A 83 7.10 -4.89 2.85
N LEU A 84 6.47 -4.04 3.67
CA LEU A 84 5.04 -4.04 3.93
C LEU A 84 4.46 -2.64 3.66
N HIS A 85 3.42 -2.58 2.84
CA HIS A 85 2.88 -1.33 2.30
C HIS A 85 1.35 -1.26 2.34
N PRO A 86 0.73 -0.60 3.32
CA PRO A 86 -0.68 -0.26 3.25
C PRO A 86 -0.92 0.95 2.34
N GLU A 87 -1.86 0.80 1.41
CA GLU A 87 -2.43 1.86 0.60
C GLU A 87 -3.84 2.18 1.12
N PHE A 88 -4.08 3.43 1.51
CA PHE A 88 -5.39 3.88 1.97
C PHE A 88 -6.20 4.49 0.83
N GLN A 89 -7.37 3.94 0.54
CA GLN A 89 -8.20 4.37 -0.59
C GLN A 89 -9.61 4.77 -0.15
N ARG A 90 -10.09 5.93 -0.63
CA ARG A 90 -11.49 6.38 -0.44
C ARG A 90 -12.33 6.28 -1.71
N LYS A 91 -11.76 6.67 -2.85
CA LYS A 91 -12.46 6.62 -4.13
C LYS A 91 -12.41 5.20 -4.69
N LYS A 92 -13.51 4.73 -5.26
CA LYS A 92 -13.50 3.50 -6.04
C LYS A 92 -12.49 3.65 -7.18
N ASP A 93 -11.55 2.72 -7.29
CA ASP A 93 -10.63 2.62 -8.42
C ASP A 93 -10.68 1.18 -8.94
N PRO A 94 -11.29 0.94 -10.11
CA PRO A 94 -11.45 -0.41 -10.65
C PRO A 94 -10.12 -1.11 -10.95
N TYR A 95 -9.01 -0.36 -11.03
CA TYR A 95 -7.68 -0.87 -11.32
C TYR A 95 -6.80 -1.02 -10.07
N MET A 96 -7.37 -0.94 -8.86
CA MET A 96 -6.61 -1.17 -7.62
C MET A 96 -5.73 -2.44 -7.64
N PRO A 97 -6.20 -3.60 -8.12
CA PRO A 97 -5.34 -4.78 -8.19
C PRO A 97 -4.12 -4.61 -9.11
N VAL A 98 -4.26 -3.86 -10.21
CA VAL A 98 -3.17 -3.54 -11.14
C VAL A 98 -2.22 -2.52 -10.51
N ARG A 99 -2.76 -1.53 -9.78
CA ARG A 99 -1.95 -0.54 -9.05
C ARG A 99 -1.06 -1.19 -8.00
N ILE A 100 -1.59 -2.18 -7.26
CA ILE A 100 -0.81 -2.99 -6.33
C ILE A 100 0.31 -3.77 -7.02
N LEU A 101 0.06 -4.32 -8.22
CA LEU A 101 1.11 -4.97 -9.02
C LEU A 101 2.22 -3.98 -9.41
N ASN A 102 1.84 -2.78 -9.83
CA ASN A 102 2.80 -1.74 -10.21
C ASN A 102 3.72 -1.36 -9.04
N TYR A 103 3.20 -1.27 -7.82
CA TYR A 103 4.00 -1.03 -6.62
C TYR A 103 5.02 -2.14 -6.33
N LYS A 104 4.63 -3.40 -6.51
CA LYS A 104 5.56 -4.52 -6.37
C LYS A 104 6.68 -4.45 -7.40
N TYR A 105 6.32 -4.17 -8.66
CA TYR A 105 7.28 -3.98 -9.73
C TYR A 105 8.26 -2.85 -9.42
N ALA A 106 7.75 -1.67 -9.10
CA ALA A 106 8.58 -0.50 -8.81
C ALA A 106 9.48 -0.74 -7.59
N GLY A 107 8.97 -1.44 -6.57
CA GLY A 107 9.73 -1.87 -5.40
C GLY A 107 10.93 -2.76 -5.72
N ILE A 108 10.73 -3.77 -6.56
CA ILE A 108 11.79 -4.71 -6.98
C ILE A 108 12.76 -4.03 -7.95
N HIS A 109 12.22 -3.29 -8.92
CA HIS A 109 13.01 -2.59 -9.93
C HIS A 109 13.99 -1.59 -9.29
N GLN A 110 13.58 -0.92 -8.21
CA GLN A 110 14.46 -0.03 -7.48
C GLN A 110 15.59 -0.77 -6.76
N GLN A 111 15.32 -1.92 -6.15
CA GLN A 111 16.34 -2.76 -5.52
C GLN A 111 17.40 -3.23 -6.51
N ILE A 112 17.00 -3.52 -7.75
CA ILE A 112 17.92 -3.86 -8.85
C ILE A 112 18.82 -2.68 -9.21
N LYS A 113 18.28 -1.45 -9.23
CA LYS A 113 19.03 -0.24 -9.58
C LYS A 113 20.04 0.18 -8.52
N THR A 114 19.70 0.06 -7.24
CA THR A 114 20.52 0.60 -6.14
C THR A 114 21.63 -0.33 -5.68
N ASN A 115 21.59 -1.61 -6.03
CA ASN A 115 22.56 -2.56 -5.49
C ASN A 115 22.98 -3.63 -6.52
N THR A 116 24.17 -3.45 -7.11
CA THR A 116 24.80 -4.40 -8.03
C THR A 116 25.36 -5.65 -7.33
N LYS A 117 25.24 -5.76 -5.99
CA LYS A 117 25.78 -6.86 -5.18
C LYS A 117 24.73 -7.67 -4.40
N LEU A 118 23.42 -7.38 -4.56
CA LEU A 118 22.39 -8.14 -3.85
C LEU A 118 22.23 -9.54 -4.45
N HIS A 119 22.57 -10.56 -3.67
CA HIS A 119 22.18 -11.94 -3.94
C HIS A 119 20.68 -12.21 -3.64
N LEU A 120 19.94 -11.24 -3.10
CA LEU A 120 18.56 -11.40 -2.64
C LEU A 120 17.69 -10.18 -2.97
N LEU A 121 16.56 -10.40 -3.65
CA LEU A 121 15.51 -9.41 -3.87
C LEU A 121 14.45 -9.54 -2.77
N TYR A 122 14.17 -8.46 -2.05
CA TYR A 122 13.16 -8.45 -0.99
C TYR A 122 11.76 -8.27 -1.60
N PRO A 123 10.81 -9.17 -1.28
CA PRO A 123 9.44 -9.03 -1.76
C PRO A 123 8.75 -7.83 -1.09
N VAL A 124 7.76 -7.30 -1.80
CA VAL A 124 6.90 -6.20 -1.33
C VAL A 124 5.48 -6.73 -1.19
N TYR A 125 4.96 -6.69 0.04
CA TYR A 125 3.57 -7.06 0.35
C TYR A 125 2.75 -5.79 0.53
N SER A 126 1.87 -5.51 -0.44
CA SER A 126 1.04 -4.30 -0.44
C SER A 126 -0.42 -4.63 -0.19
N LEU A 127 -1.06 -3.94 0.75
CA LEU A 127 -2.45 -4.13 1.12
C LEU A 127 -3.24 -2.86 0.83
N THR A 128 -4.39 -2.98 0.15
CA THR A 128 -5.33 -1.85 0.04
C THR A 128 -6.34 -1.90 1.17
N LEU A 129 -6.45 -0.81 1.93
CA LEU A 129 -7.55 -0.58 2.85
C LEU A 129 -8.51 0.43 2.23
N TYR A 130 -9.71 -0.05 1.88
CA TYR A 130 -10.75 0.78 1.29
C TYR A 130 -11.72 1.27 2.37
N MET A 131 -11.74 2.58 2.59
CA MET A 131 -12.63 3.29 3.51
C MET A 131 -13.50 4.28 2.72
N GLY A 132 -14.14 3.79 1.66
CA GLY A 132 -14.93 4.64 0.79
C GLY A 132 -16.33 4.90 1.32
N GLU A 133 -16.94 5.94 0.76
CA GLU A 133 -18.29 6.41 1.08
C GLU A 133 -19.39 5.47 0.56
N SER A 134 -19.03 4.50 -0.28
CA SER A 134 -19.95 3.51 -0.82
C SER A 134 -19.32 2.12 -0.80
N LYS A 135 -20.16 1.09 -0.91
CA LYS A 135 -19.71 -0.31 -0.92
C LYS A 135 -18.79 -0.59 -2.11
N TRP A 136 -17.69 -1.30 -1.90
CA TRP A 136 -16.80 -1.73 -2.97
C TRP A 136 -17.46 -2.76 -3.89
N GLU A 137 -17.55 -2.45 -5.19
CA GLU A 137 -18.23 -3.28 -6.21
C GLU A 137 -17.30 -3.69 -7.37
N HIS A 138 -16.06 -3.22 -7.37
CA HIS A 138 -15.11 -3.53 -8.44
C HIS A 138 -14.30 -4.80 -8.14
N ARG A 139 -13.50 -5.19 -9.14
CA ARG A 139 -12.58 -6.31 -9.06
C ARG A 139 -11.61 -6.13 -7.88
N LYS A 140 -11.40 -7.19 -7.10
CA LYS A 140 -10.58 -7.21 -5.88
C LYS A 140 -9.24 -7.90 -6.10
N THR A 141 -9.09 -8.66 -7.18
CA THR A 141 -7.86 -9.39 -7.49
C THR A 141 -7.46 -9.20 -8.94
N LEU A 142 -6.17 -9.37 -9.23
CA LEU A 142 -5.66 -9.34 -10.60
C LEU A 142 -6.29 -10.47 -11.45
N TYR A 143 -6.54 -11.63 -10.84
CA TYR A 143 -7.24 -12.73 -11.49
C TYR A 143 -8.62 -12.29 -12.00
N GLU A 144 -9.40 -11.60 -11.16
CA GLU A 144 -10.70 -11.08 -11.56
C GLU A 144 -10.61 -9.98 -12.63
N CYS A 145 -9.51 -9.22 -12.69
CA CYS A 145 -9.25 -8.27 -13.78
C CYS A 145 -8.99 -8.97 -15.12
N ILE A 146 -8.32 -10.12 -15.11
CA ILE A 146 -7.92 -10.85 -16.33
C ILE A 146 -9.01 -11.84 -16.79
N HIS A 147 -9.65 -12.55 -15.86
CA HIS A 147 -10.51 -13.70 -16.17
C HIS A 147 -12.01 -13.39 -16.15
N LYS A 148 -12.43 -12.23 -15.63
CA LYS A 148 -13.80 -11.74 -15.81
C LYS A 148 -13.85 -10.67 -16.88
N SER A 149 -13.27 -10.98 -18.04
CA SER A 149 -13.63 -10.31 -19.28
C SER A 149 -15.10 -10.66 -19.55
N ASP A 150 -16.01 -9.76 -19.20
CA ASP A 150 -17.35 -9.68 -19.78
C ASP A 150 -17.26 -9.31 -21.30
N TRP A 151 -16.16 -9.66 -21.98
CA TRP A 151 -15.87 -9.38 -23.39
C TRP A 151 -16.75 -10.21 -24.33
N ASN A 152 -17.45 -11.24 -23.83
CA ASN A 152 -18.29 -12.13 -24.64
C ASN A 152 -19.80 -12.07 -24.30
N LYS A 153 -20.28 -11.04 -23.59
CA LYS A 153 -21.73 -10.95 -23.29
C LYS A 153 -22.53 -10.09 -24.26
N ASP A 154 -21.89 -9.27 -25.08
CA ASP A 154 -22.59 -8.42 -26.05
C ASP A 154 -22.59 -8.96 -27.49
N GLU A 155 -21.87 -10.05 -27.80
CA GLU A 155 -21.91 -10.64 -29.16
C GLU A 155 -23.08 -11.61 -29.39
N THR A 156 -23.86 -11.95 -28.37
CA THR A 156 -25.06 -12.81 -28.53
C THR A 156 -26.38 -12.04 -28.71
N LEU A 157 -26.34 -10.69 -28.77
CA LEU A 157 -27.52 -9.85 -28.99
C LEU A 157 -27.64 -9.25 -30.40
N ILE A 158 -26.73 -9.57 -31.34
CA ILE A 158 -26.78 -9.09 -32.74
C ILE A 158 -27.15 -10.21 -33.74
N MET A 159 -27.48 -11.43 -33.27
CA MET A 159 -27.88 -12.56 -34.13
C MET A 159 -29.20 -13.20 -33.68
N ARG A 160 -30.22 -12.39 -33.41
CA ARG A 160 -31.63 -12.84 -33.35
C ARG A 160 -32.56 -11.81 -33.96
#